data_AF-A0A1M5VR92-F1
#
_entry.id   AF-A0A1M5VR92-F1
#
_cell.length_a   1.000
_cell.length_b   1.000
_cell.length_c   1.000
_cell.angle_alpha   90.00
_cell.angle_beta   90.00
_cell.angle_gamma   90.00
#
_symmetry.space_group_name_H-M   'P 1'
#
loop_
_entity.id
_entity.type
_entity.pdbx_description
1 polymer ?
#
loop_
_entity_poly.entity_id
_entity_poly.type
_entity_poly.pdbx_seq_one_letter_code
_entity_poly.pdbx_strand_id
1 'polypeptide(L)'
;MYLSDAEAFERLRTRRIYDYLRMLKFYPQIMHHTVVQISGKHFVRITLWFLFLTAGTSSNAQSVFITRTGEKYHEGSCVHLHSSKIPITLSEALKRGYTPCHVCRPDRQVSPAADIPDHSDTKTDSTATEETTATQCTAMTKAGTRCKRAATSNGRCWQHQ
;
A
#
# COMPACT_ATOMS: atom_id res chain seq x y z
N MET A 1 -23.18 -42.42 -21.26
CA MET A 1 -22.10 -42.68 -20.29
C MET A 1 -21.74 -41.33 -19.66
N TYR A 2 -22.57 -40.88 -18.72
CA TYR A 2 -22.44 -39.58 -18.04
C TYR A 2 -21.50 -39.78 -16.86
N LEU A 3 -20.24 -39.37 -16.99
CA LEU A 3 -19.35 -39.20 -15.85
C LEU A 3 -19.71 -37.85 -15.23
N SER A 4 -20.25 -37.89 -14.01
CA SER A 4 -20.69 -36.70 -13.28
C SER A 4 -19.51 -35.74 -13.07
N ASP A 5 -19.75 -34.44 -13.26
CA ASP A 5 -18.74 -33.38 -13.21
C ASP A 5 -17.92 -33.34 -11.90
N ALA A 6 -18.46 -33.98 -10.84
CA ALA A 6 -17.78 -34.21 -9.57
C ALA A 6 -16.50 -35.08 -9.70
N GLU A 7 -16.52 -36.11 -10.54
CA GLU A 7 -15.35 -36.98 -10.74
C GLU A 7 -14.25 -36.28 -11.56
N ALA A 8 -14.65 -35.40 -12.50
CA ALA A 8 -13.70 -34.59 -13.26
C ALA A 8 -12.99 -33.58 -12.35
N PHE A 9 -13.72 -32.97 -11.41
CA PHE A 9 -13.14 -32.02 -10.45
C PHE A 9 -12.17 -32.71 -9.48
N GLU A 10 -12.49 -33.88 -8.94
CA GLU A 10 -11.60 -34.61 -8.04
C GLU A 10 -10.34 -35.17 -8.74
N ARG A 11 -10.42 -35.51 -10.05
CA ARG A 11 -9.24 -35.84 -10.87
C ARG A 11 -8.32 -34.64 -11.13
N LEU A 12 -8.87 -33.43 -11.25
CA LEU A 12 -8.08 -32.21 -11.39
C LEU A 12 -7.44 -31.77 -10.06
N ARG A 13 -8.15 -31.96 -8.95
CA ARG A 13 -7.66 -31.68 -7.59
C ARG A 13 -6.49 -32.59 -7.22
N THR A 14 -6.61 -33.88 -7.49
CA THR A 14 -5.53 -34.86 -7.24
C THR A 14 -4.32 -34.59 -8.13
N ARG A 15 -4.48 -34.27 -9.42
CA ARG A 15 -3.35 -33.88 -10.29
C ARG A 15 -2.54 -32.70 -9.77
N ARG A 16 -3.19 -31.60 -9.35
CA ARG A 16 -2.47 -30.43 -8.78
C ARG A 16 -1.69 -30.78 -7.51
N ILE A 17 -2.22 -31.64 -6.66
CA ILE A 17 -1.55 -32.07 -5.43
C ILE A 17 -0.33 -32.95 -5.75
N TYR A 18 -0.46 -33.89 -6.70
CA TYR A 18 0.67 -34.73 -7.12
C TYR A 18 1.74 -33.94 -7.89
N ASP A 19 1.37 -32.89 -8.65
CA ASP A 19 2.32 -31.99 -9.30
C ASP A 19 3.09 -31.12 -8.28
N TYR A 20 2.42 -30.64 -7.22
CA TYR A 20 3.05 -29.92 -6.11
C TYR A 20 4.00 -30.82 -5.29
N LEU A 21 3.58 -32.06 -4.99
CA LEU A 21 4.43 -33.04 -4.29
C LEU A 21 5.60 -33.53 -5.14
N ARG A 22 5.45 -33.60 -6.47
CA ARG A 22 6.55 -33.90 -7.42
C ARG A 22 7.58 -32.77 -7.46
N MET A 23 7.14 -31.50 -7.41
CA MET A 23 8.04 -30.34 -7.28
C MET A 23 8.82 -30.35 -5.95
N LEU A 24 8.17 -30.66 -4.83
CA LEU A 24 8.83 -30.69 -3.51
C LEU A 24 9.86 -31.82 -3.37
N LYS A 25 9.67 -32.97 -4.04
CA LYS A 25 10.63 -34.09 -4.04
C LYS A 25 11.79 -33.93 -5.02
N PHE A 26 11.70 -33.04 -6.01
CA PHE A 26 12.80 -32.72 -6.93
C PHE A 26 13.74 -31.62 -6.40
N TYR A 27 13.40 -30.96 -5.29
CA TYR A 27 14.11 -29.75 -4.85
C TYR A 27 15.33 -29.93 -3.91
N PRO A 28 15.68 -31.09 -3.30
CA PRO A 28 16.85 -31.13 -2.41
C PRO A 28 18.06 -31.92 -2.95
N GLN A 29 18.29 -32.01 -4.27
CA GLN A 29 19.51 -32.67 -4.80
C GLN A 29 20.42 -31.82 -5.71
N ILE A 30 20.16 -30.51 -5.85
CA ILE A 30 21.02 -29.63 -6.66
C ILE A 30 21.76 -28.56 -5.82
N MET A 31 21.68 -28.63 -4.49
CA MET A 31 22.30 -27.63 -3.60
C MET A 31 23.57 -28.11 -2.86
N HIS A 32 24.12 -29.29 -3.17
CA HIS A 32 25.27 -29.84 -2.42
C HIS A 32 26.63 -29.79 -3.11
N HIS A 33 26.77 -29.19 -4.31
CA HIS A 33 28.08 -29.22 -5.01
C HIS A 33 28.55 -27.90 -5.64
N THR A 34 28.16 -26.74 -5.11
CA THR A 34 28.80 -25.46 -5.48
C THR A 34 29.23 -24.62 -4.28
N VAL A 35 29.58 -25.24 -3.14
CA VAL A 35 30.46 -24.57 -2.15
C VAL A 35 31.88 -24.65 -2.69
N VAL A 36 32.07 -23.84 -3.73
CA VAL A 36 33.30 -23.56 -4.44
C VAL A 36 34.36 -23.16 -3.41
N GLN A 37 35.58 -23.64 -3.64
CA GLN A 37 36.83 -23.24 -2.98
C GLN A 37 37.00 -21.72 -2.92
N ILE A 38 36.48 -21.08 -1.88
CA ILE A 38 36.74 -19.66 -1.60
C ILE A 38 38.01 -19.60 -0.75
N SER A 39 39.13 -19.22 -1.39
CA SER A 39 40.40 -18.98 -0.71
C SER A 39 40.23 -18.01 0.48
N GLY A 40 40.95 -18.26 1.58
CA GLY A 40 40.67 -17.64 2.89
C GLY A 40 40.63 -16.11 2.94
N LYS A 41 41.22 -15.42 1.96
CA LYS A 41 41.19 -13.95 1.85
C LYS A 41 39.88 -13.39 1.30
N HIS A 42 39.14 -14.19 0.53
CA HIS A 42 37.79 -13.86 0.06
C HIS A 42 36.73 -14.26 1.10
N PHE A 43 36.96 -15.31 1.88
CA PHE A 43 36.06 -15.72 2.96
C PHE A 43 35.92 -14.64 4.03
N VAL A 44 37.04 -14.07 4.52
CA VAL A 44 37.02 -12.96 5.51
C VAL A 44 36.31 -11.71 4.97
N ARG A 45 36.45 -11.42 3.67
CA ARG A 45 35.78 -10.27 3.05
C ARG A 45 34.29 -10.49 2.89
N ILE A 46 33.89 -11.70 2.49
CA ILE A 46 32.48 -12.08 2.32
C ILE A 46 31.79 -12.17 3.68
N THR A 47 32.45 -12.71 4.72
CA THR A 47 31.89 -12.72 6.08
C THR A 47 31.78 -11.31 6.66
N LEU A 48 32.76 -10.43 6.44
CA LEU A 48 32.67 -9.02 6.84
C LEU A 48 31.56 -8.27 6.09
N TRP A 49 31.34 -8.58 4.81
CA TRP A 49 30.25 -7.98 4.01
C TRP A 49 28.88 -8.48 4.45
N PHE A 50 28.74 -9.79 4.73
CA PHE A 50 27.51 -10.38 5.26
C PHE A 50 27.19 -9.87 6.67
N LEU A 51 28.19 -9.72 7.53
CA LEU A 51 28.04 -9.19 8.89
C LEU A 51 27.69 -7.69 8.90
N PHE A 52 28.12 -6.96 7.88
CA PHE A 52 27.70 -5.57 7.63
C PHE A 52 26.27 -5.48 7.07
N LEU A 53 25.81 -6.49 6.31
CA LEU A 53 24.48 -6.52 5.70
C LEU A 53 23.35 -6.89 6.68
N THR A 54 23.64 -7.50 7.82
CA THR A 54 22.62 -7.88 8.83
C THR A 54 22.24 -6.76 9.80
N ALA A 55 22.84 -5.56 9.68
CA ALA A 55 22.62 -4.46 10.61
C ALA A 55 21.60 -3.44 10.07
N GLY A 56 20.30 -3.68 10.24
CA GLY A 56 19.32 -2.60 10.09
C GLY A 56 17.91 -3.00 9.64
N THR A 57 17.16 -3.72 10.46
CA THR A 57 15.69 -3.81 10.31
C THR A 57 15.02 -2.85 11.28
N SER A 58 14.75 -1.62 10.85
CA SER A 58 13.99 -0.63 11.62
C SER A 58 12.49 -0.84 11.41
N SER A 59 11.78 -1.40 12.39
CA SER A 59 10.33 -1.52 12.35
C SER A 59 9.66 -0.21 12.78
N ASN A 60 9.15 0.57 11.83
CA ASN A 60 8.28 1.71 12.15
C ASN A 60 6.88 1.20 12.53
N ALA A 61 6.57 1.18 13.83
CA ALA A 61 5.23 0.87 14.30
C ALA A 61 4.35 2.12 14.21
N GLN A 62 3.29 2.07 13.40
CA GLN A 62 2.31 3.16 13.31
C GLN A 62 1.54 3.30 14.62
N SER A 63 1.58 4.49 15.21
CA SER A 63 0.82 4.85 16.40
C SER A 63 -0.53 5.48 16.02
N VAL A 64 -1.60 5.00 16.64
CA VAL A 64 -2.96 5.53 16.54
C VAL A 64 -3.48 5.85 17.94
N PHE A 65 -4.64 6.48 18.05
CA PHE A 65 -5.18 6.88 19.34
C PHE A 65 -6.56 6.31 19.60
N ILE A 66 -6.85 5.99 20.85
CA ILE A 66 -8.18 5.59 21.31
C ILE A 66 -8.69 6.55 22.38
N THR A 67 -10.00 6.53 22.59
CA THR A 67 -10.65 7.25 23.69
C THR A 67 -10.89 6.31 24.87
N ARG A 68 -11.12 6.85 26.07
CA ARG A 68 -11.29 6.06 27.30
C ARG A 68 -12.50 5.11 27.24
N THR A 69 -13.55 5.50 26.54
CA THR A 69 -14.85 4.79 26.50
C THR A 69 -15.26 4.33 25.10
N GLY A 70 -14.49 4.67 24.06
CA GLY A 70 -14.85 4.36 22.68
C GLY A 70 -14.29 3.03 22.21
N GLU A 71 -14.99 2.40 21.26
CA GLU A 71 -14.58 1.16 20.57
C GLU A 71 -13.85 1.45 19.25
N LYS A 72 -13.48 2.71 19.02
CA LYS A 72 -12.86 3.18 17.78
C LYS A 72 -11.46 3.69 18.02
N TYR A 73 -10.59 3.45 17.04
CA TYR A 73 -9.29 4.12 16.95
C TYR A 73 -9.34 5.27 15.95
N HIS A 74 -8.48 6.25 16.18
CA HIS A 74 -8.52 7.57 15.59
C HIS A 74 -7.11 8.04 15.19
N GLU A 75 -7.06 8.96 14.25
CA GLU A 75 -5.87 9.77 13.96
C GLU A 75 -5.68 10.83 15.05
N GLY A 76 -4.43 11.29 15.25
CA GLY A 76 -4.08 12.24 16.32
C GLY A 76 -4.76 13.62 16.23
N SER A 77 -5.36 13.95 15.09
CA SER A 77 -6.08 15.19 14.77
C SER A 77 -7.61 15.06 14.86
N CYS A 78 -8.15 13.90 15.25
CA CYS A 78 -9.59 13.68 15.25
C CYS A 78 -10.32 14.49 16.34
N VAL A 79 -11.49 15.06 16.01
CA VAL A 79 -12.32 15.87 16.91
C VAL A 79 -12.76 15.10 18.17
N HIS A 80 -12.96 13.78 18.07
CA HIS A 80 -13.42 12.96 19.19
C HIS A 80 -12.34 12.74 20.27
N LEU A 81 -11.10 13.15 20.01
CA LEU A 81 -9.99 13.03 20.97
C LEU A 81 -9.90 14.18 21.97
N HIS A 82 -10.80 15.18 21.90
CA HIS A 82 -10.77 16.34 22.79
C HIS A 82 -10.84 15.95 24.28
N SER A 83 -11.64 14.93 24.62
CA SER A 83 -11.84 14.50 26.01
C SER A 83 -10.80 13.48 26.50
N SER A 84 -10.22 12.68 25.60
CA SER A 84 -9.21 11.67 25.96
C SER A 84 -8.39 11.27 24.74
N LYS A 85 -7.06 11.24 24.89
CA LYS A 85 -6.10 10.90 23.83
C LYS A 85 -5.11 9.87 24.36
N ILE A 86 -5.41 8.59 24.15
CA ILE A 86 -4.57 7.48 24.63
C ILE A 86 -3.85 6.85 23.43
N PRO A 87 -2.51 6.92 23.35
CA PRO A 87 -1.75 6.33 22.25
C PRO A 87 -1.75 4.79 22.35
N ILE A 88 -1.89 4.13 21.21
CA ILE A 88 -1.85 2.67 21.06
C ILE A 88 -1.23 2.33 19.70
N THR A 89 -0.60 1.17 19.57
CA THR A 89 -0.11 0.72 18.25
C THR A 89 -1.29 0.23 17.40
N LEU A 90 -1.21 0.43 16.08
CA LEU A 90 -2.27 -0.02 15.17
C LEU A 90 -2.52 -1.53 15.28
N SER A 91 -1.45 -2.33 15.40
CA SER A 91 -1.55 -3.78 15.57
C SER A 91 -2.26 -4.18 16.86
N GLU A 92 -2.00 -3.47 17.96
CA GLU A 92 -2.66 -3.74 19.24
C GLU A 92 -4.13 -3.30 19.23
N ALA A 93 -4.45 -2.18 18.57
CA ALA A 93 -5.82 -1.73 18.41
C ALA A 93 -6.68 -2.77 17.65
N LEU A 94 -6.14 -3.34 16.57
CA LEU A 94 -6.80 -4.41 15.81
C LEU A 94 -6.96 -5.70 16.62
N LYS A 95 -5.92 -6.10 17.38
CA LYS A 95 -5.99 -7.28 18.27
C LYS A 95 -7.07 -7.16 19.34
N ARG A 96 -7.28 -5.96 19.85
CA ARG A 96 -8.33 -5.65 20.83
C ARG A 96 -9.71 -5.44 20.22
N GLY A 97 -9.84 -5.49 18.88
CA GLY A 97 -11.12 -5.36 18.18
C GLY A 97 -11.60 -3.92 17.97
N TYR A 98 -10.74 -2.91 18.13
CA TYR A 98 -11.12 -1.53 17.85
C TYR A 98 -11.35 -1.34 16.34
N THR A 99 -12.37 -0.57 15.99
CA THR A 99 -12.72 -0.26 14.59
C THR A 99 -12.23 1.13 14.17
N PRO A 100 -11.96 1.39 12.88
CA PRO A 100 -11.56 2.71 12.44
C PRO A 100 -12.68 3.72 12.65
N CYS A 101 -12.31 4.95 13.03
CA CYS A 101 -13.25 6.06 13.07
C CYS A 101 -13.64 6.50 11.65
N HIS A 102 -14.96 6.54 11.37
CA HIS A 102 -15.49 6.98 10.08
C HIS A 102 -15.19 8.45 9.74
N VAL A 103 -14.94 9.29 10.75
CA VAL A 103 -14.69 10.73 10.55
C VAL A 103 -13.27 10.98 10.07
N CYS A 104 -12.26 10.49 10.78
CA CYS A 104 -10.87 10.66 10.36
C CYS A 104 -10.41 9.62 9.33
N ARG A 105 -11.10 8.47 9.21
CA ARG A 105 -10.79 7.38 8.25
C ARG A 105 -9.30 7.01 8.21
N PRO A 106 -8.75 6.56 9.36
CA PRO A 106 -7.33 6.22 9.47
C PRO A 106 -6.96 4.95 8.65
N ASP A 107 -7.95 4.14 8.29
CA ASP A 107 -7.83 2.98 7.41
C ASP A 107 -7.37 3.32 5.99
N ARG A 108 -7.70 4.51 5.48
CA ARG A 108 -7.25 4.95 4.14
C ARG A 108 -5.75 5.19 4.06
N GLN A 109 -5.09 5.38 5.18
CA GLN A 109 -3.63 5.53 5.24
C GLN A 109 -2.91 4.17 5.29
N VAL A 110 -3.65 3.07 5.49
CA VAL A 110 -3.13 1.70 5.59
C VAL A 110 -3.52 0.93 4.32
N SER A 111 -3.14 1.44 3.16
CA SER A 111 -3.19 0.65 1.92
C SER A 111 -2.09 -0.42 1.99
N PRO A 112 -2.40 -1.73 1.86
CA PRO A 112 -1.40 -2.82 1.87
C PRO A 112 -0.39 -2.80 0.71
N ALA A 113 -0.34 -1.73 -0.07
CA ALA A 113 0.56 -1.55 -1.19
C ALA A 113 1.76 -0.70 -0.75
N ALA A 114 2.87 -1.40 -0.50
CA ALA A 114 4.25 -1.06 -0.83
C ALA A 114 4.72 0.41 -0.76
N ASP A 115 5.85 0.58 -0.06
CA ASP A 115 6.94 1.52 -0.35
C ASP A 115 6.83 2.28 -1.68
N ILE A 116 6.21 3.46 -1.66
CA ILE A 116 6.47 4.54 -2.62
C ILE A 116 6.55 5.82 -1.78
N PRO A 117 7.73 6.47 -1.65
CA PRO A 117 7.79 7.80 -1.10
C PRO A 117 7.27 8.74 -2.20
N ASP A 118 6.00 9.11 -2.13
CA ASP A 118 5.52 10.23 -2.93
C ASP A 118 4.57 11.11 -2.12
N HIS A 119 5.07 12.31 -1.85
CA HIS A 119 4.31 13.41 -1.29
C HIS A 119 3.50 14.02 -2.45
N SER A 120 2.38 13.39 -2.81
CA SER A 120 1.43 13.98 -3.74
C SER A 120 0.12 14.29 -3.04
N ASP A 121 0.04 15.53 -2.55
CA ASP A 121 -1.23 16.23 -2.40
C ASP A 121 -1.88 16.32 -3.79
N THR A 122 -2.75 15.38 -4.16
CA THR A 122 -3.69 15.57 -5.26
C THR A 122 -4.97 14.80 -5.00
N LYS A 123 -5.97 15.54 -4.50
CA LYS A 123 -7.37 15.16 -4.53
C LYS A 123 -7.88 15.30 -5.97
N THR A 124 -8.03 14.19 -6.68
CA THR A 124 -8.88 14.16 -7.89
C THR A 124 -9.64 12.85 -7.96
N ASP A 125 -10.92 12.96 -7.60
CA ASP A 125 -11.99 12.03 -7.91
C ASP A 125 -12.23 12.05 -9.43
N SER A 126 -12.14 10.90 -10.09
CA SER A 126 -12.38 10.75 -11.54
C SER A 126 -13.43 9.68 -11.76
N THR A 127 -14.68 10.13 -11.97
CA THR A 127 -15.67 9.40 -12.76
C THR A 127 -15.54 9.89 -14.20
N ALA A 128 -15.24 8.98 -15.11
CA ALA A 128 -14.98 9.25 -16.52
C ALA A 128 -16.26 9.60 -17.29
N THR A 129 -16.26 10.72 -18.03
CA THR A 129 -16.88 10.84 -19.37
C THR A 129 -16.23 12.00 -20.14
N GLU A 130 -15.62 11.66 -21.27
CA GLU A 130 -15.32 12.47 -22.47
C GLU A 130 -14.67 13.88 -22.35
N GLU A 131 -13.36 13.88 -22.55
CA GLU A 131 -12.57 14.76 -23.42
C GLU A 131 -13.24 16.04 -23.99
N THR A 132 -13.41 17.04 -23.12
CA THR A 132 -12.96 18.39 -23.47
C THR A 132 -11.94 18.78 -22.41
N THR A 133 -10.69 18.94 -22.82
CA THR A 133 -9.61 19.46 -21.97
C THR A 133 -10.07 20.82 -21.47
N ALA A 134 -10.60 20.86 -20.24
CA ALA A 134 -11.01 22.09 -19.57
C ALA A 134 -9.74 22.88 -19.19
N THR A 135 -9.07 23.42 -20.20
CA THR A 135 -7.93 24.32 -20.05
C THR A 135 -8.39 25.51 -19.22
N GLN A 136 -7.59 25.92 -18.24
CA GLN A 136 -7.93 27.05 -17.38
C GLN A 136 -7.91 28.38 -18.18
N CYS A 137 -8.77 29.33 -17.82
CA CYS A 137 -8.79 30.66 -18.42
C CYS A 137 -7.45 31.39 -18.28
N THR A 138 -6.96 31.93 -19.38
CA THR A 138 -5.64 32.58 -19.47
C THR A 138 -5.63 34.05 -19.01
N ALA A 139 -6.80 34.64 -18.75
CA ALA A 139 -6.94 36.06 -18.39
C ALA A 139 -6.55 36.39 -16.94
N MET A 140 -6.15 37.64 -16.70
CA MET A 140 -5.84 38.20 -15.38
C MET A 140 -7.04 38.98 -14.84
N THR A 141 -7.27 38.88 -13.52
CA THR A 141 -8.28 39.69 -12.83
C THR A 141 -7.79 41.11 -12.54
N LYS A 142 -8.69 42.03 -12.19
CA LYS A 142 -8.34 43.40 -11.77
C LYS A 142 -7.36 43.45 -10.59
N ALA A 143 -7.34 42.41 -9.75
CA ALA A 143 -6.41 42.27 -8.63
C ALA A 143 -5.03 41.69 -9.04
N GLY A 144 -4.78 41.46 -10.33
CA GLY A 144 -3.50 40.95 -10.85
C GLY A 144 -3.29 39.44 -10.69
N THR A 145 -4.29 38.70 -10.22
CA THR A 145 -4.22 37.24 -10.10
C THR A 145 -4.81 36.54 -11.31
N ARG A 146 -4.28 35.35 -11.66
CA ARG A 146 -4.77 34.53 -12.78
C ARG A 146 -6.18 34.01 -12.53
N CYS A 147 -7.03 34.06 -13.55
CA CYS A 147 -8.38 33.52 -13.49
C CYS A 147 -8.38 31.99 -13.25
N LYS A 148 -9.14 31.51 -12.27
CA LYS A 148 -9.25 30.06 -11.94
C LYS A 148 -10.39 29.33 -12.66
N ARG A 149 -11.20 30.04 -13.46
CA ARG A 149 -12.35 29.44 -14.17
C ARG A 149 -11.88 28.63 -15.37
N ALA A 150 -12.68 27.65 -15.79
CA ALA A 150 -12.46 26.91 -17.03
C ALA A 150 -12.58 27.84 -18.25
N ALA A 151 -11.71 27.64 -19.24
CA ALA A 151 -11.80 28.29 -20.53
C ALA A 151 -12.80 27.56 -21.43
N THR A 152 -13.40 28.33 -22.34
CA THR A 152 -14.02 27.77 -23.53
C THR A 152 -12.95 27.53 -24.60
N SER A 153 -13.35 27.11 -25.81
CA SER A 153 -12.44 26.88 -26.93
C SER A 153 -11.54 28.08 -27.29
N ASN A 154 -11.91 29.29 -26.88
CA ASN A 154 -11.11 30.51 -27.09
C ASN A 154 -10.04 30.77 -26.00
N GLY A 155 -9.84 29.87 -25.03
CA GLY A 155 -8.87 30.04 -23.94
C GLY A 155 -9.31 31.03 -22.85
N ARG A 156 -10.53 31.57 -22.93
CA ARG A 156 -11.10 32.49 -21.94
C ARG A 156 -12.43 31.99 -21.37
N CYS A 157 -12.79 32.47 -20.18
CA CYS A 157 -14.06 32.15 -19.53
C CYS A 157 -15.12 33.20 -19.87
N TRP A 158 -16.40 32.90 -19.60
CA TRP A 158 -17.54 33.81 -19.84
C TRP A 158 -17.45 35.19 -19.14
N GLN A 159 -16.51 35.39 -18.21
CA GLN A 159 -16.25 36.70 -17.60
C GLN A 159 -15.17 37.52 -18.31
N HIS A 160 -14.41 36.88 -19.18
CA HIS A 160 -13.34 37.48 -19.96
C HIS A 160 -13.57 37.09 -21.40
N GLN A 161 -14.38 37.85 -22.15
CA GLN A 161 -14.53 37.63 -23.60
C GLN A 161 -13.52 38.51 -24.35
#